data_AF-A0A929A3Y0-F1
#
_entry.id   AF-A0A929A3Y0-F1
#
_cell.length_a   1.000
_cell.length_b   1.000
_cell.length_c   1.000
_cell.angle_alpha   90.00
_cell.angle_beta   90.00
_cell.angle_gamma   90.00
#
_symmetry.space_group_name_H-M   'P 1'
#
loop_
_entity.id
_entity.type
_entity.pdbx_description
1 polymer ?
#
loop_
_entity_poly.entity_id
_entity_poly.type
_entity_poly.pdbx_seq_one_letter_code
_entity_poly.pdbx_strand_id
1 'polypeptide(L)' 'MSSTTHDIVAKLWNPCNILKDGAIVYQQYVTELTYLLFLKMAKETEMDHQLPEGYRWDDLEAHEGTEQLEFYRNLLK' A
#
# COMPACT_ATOMS: atom_id res chain seq x y z
N MET A 1 20.97 -2.26 15.06
CA MET A 1 19.94 -3.03 14.33
C MET A 1 19.32 -2.14 13.26
N SER A 2 19.99 -1.96 12.11
CA SER A 2 19.58 -0.99 11.07
C SER A 2 19.48 -1.61 9.67
N SER A 3 19.58 -2.94 9.55
CA SER A 3 19.62 -3.61 8.24
C SER A 3 18.21 -3.93 7.70
N THR A 4 17.25 -4.19 8.58
CA THR A 4 15.90 -4.67 8.21
C THR A 4 15.11 -3.65 7.40
N THR A 5 15.18 -2.35 7.73
CA THR A 5 14.47 -1.29 6.99
C THR A 5 15.06 -1.12 5.59
N HIS A 6 16.38 -1.22 5.44
CA HIS A 6 17.04 -1.06 4.14
C HIS A 6 16.69 -2.22 3.19
N ASP A 7 16.60 -3.43 3.73
CA ASP A 7 16.19 -4.62 2.97
C ASP A 7 14.71 -4.56 2.53
N ILE A 8 13.82 -4.03 3.37
CA ILE A 8 12.41 -3.79 3.02
C ILE A 8 12.32 -2.73 1.92
N VAL A 9 13.02 -1.60 2.07
CA VAL A 9 13.07 -0.53 1.06
C VAL A 9 13.61 -1.06 -0.26
N ALA A 10 14.66 -1.89 -0.25
CA ALA A 10 15.23 -2.50 -1.46
C ALA A 10 14.25 -3.47 -2.14
N LYS A 11 13.49 -4.26 -1.38
CA LYS A 11 12.42 -5.13 -1.92
C LYS A 11 11.27 -4.32 -2.54
N LEU A 12 10.93 -3.17 -1.97
CA LEU A 12 9.92 -2.25 -2.50
C LEU A 12 10.42 -1.49 -3.74
N TRP A 13 11.74 -1.36 -3.91
CA TRP A 13 12.38 -0.62 -5.00
C TRP A 13 12.67 -1.47 -6.25
N ASN A 14 12.81 -2.80 -6.11
CA ASN A 14 13.07 -3.67 -7.25
C ASN A 14 11.97 -3.65 -8.34
N PRO A 15 10.67 -3.55 -8.01
CA PRO A 15 9.62 -3.32 -9.00
C PRO A 15 9.71 -1.95 -9.68
N CYS A 16 10.30 -0.93 -9.03
CA CYS A 16 10.40 0.44 -9.55
C CYS A 16 11.29 0.57 -10.80
N ASN A 17 12.20 -0.37 -11.05
CA ASN A 17 13.08 -0.33 -12.22
C ASN A 17 12.35 -0.67 -13.55
N ILE A 18 11.12 -1.20 -13.50
CA ILE A 18 10.36 -1.60 -14.70
C ILE A 18 9.48 -0.44 -15.26
N LEU A 19 9.33 0.68 -14.53
CA LEU A 19 8.43 1.80 -14.88
C LEU A 19 9.18 3.15 -15.07
N LYS A 20 10.40 3.12 -15.61
CA LYS A 20 11.30 4.29 -15.58
C LYS A 20 10.95 5.44 -16.54
N ASP A 21 9.93 5.31 -17.40
CA ASP A 21 9.66 6.32 -18.43
C ASP A 21 8.60 7.38 -18.08
N GLY A 22 8.17 7.49 -16.82
CA GLY A 22 7.28 8.59 -16.40
C GLY A 22 7.52 9.00 -14.96
N ALA A 23 8.11 10.18 -14.73
CA ALA A 23 8.23 10.76 -13.38
C ALA A 23 6.85 10.89 -12.67
N ILE A 24 5.78 11.07 -13.47
CA ILE A 24 4.38 11.06 -13.03
C ILE A 24 3.97 9.68 -12.49
N VAL A 25 4.44 8.60 -13.12
CA VAL A 25 4.16 7.22 -12.71
C VAL A 25 4.92 6.87 -11.42
N TYR A 26 6.14 7.36 -11.23
CA TYR A 26 6.90 7.16 -9.99
C TYR A 26 6.24 7.87 -8.79
N GLN A 27 5.86 9.14 -8.96
CA GLN A 27 5.18 9.87 -7.89
C GLN A 27 3.85 9.19 -7.52
N GLN A 28 3.08 8.76 -8.53
CA GLN A 28 1.85 8.01 -8.31
C GLN A 28 2.10 6.68 -7.60
N TYR A 29 3.11 5.91 -8.01
CA TYR A 29 3.49 4.66 -7.34
C TYR A 29 3.83 4.87 -5.86
N VAL A 30 4.60 5.90 -5.54
CA VAL A 30 4.94 6.23 -4.13
C VAL A 30 3.69 6.62 -3.35
N THR A 31 2.78 7.37 -3.95
CA THR A 31 1.49 7.72 -3.33
C THR A 31 0.66 6.47 -3.03
N GLU A 32 0.47 5.58 -4.01
CA GLU A 32 -0.29 4.33 -3.79
C GLU A 32 0.36 3.46 -2.71
N LEU A 33 1.69 3.33 -2.73
CA LEU A 33 2.43 2.58 -1.73
C LEU A 33 2.27 3.18 -0.33
N THR A 34 2.23 4.50 -0.22
CA THR A 34 2.03 5.21 1.06
C THR A 34 0.64 4.93 1.63
N TYR A 35 -0.40 4.88 0.81
CA TYR A 35 -1.75 4.53 1.26
C TYR A 35 -1.84 3.09 1.77
N LEU A 36 -1.27 2.14 1.02
CA LEU A 36 -1.20 0.74 1.46
C LEU A 36 -0.42 0.59 2.77
N LEU A 37 0.70 1.30 2.89
CA LEU A 37 1.52 1.29 4.11
C LEU A 37 0.75 1.90 5.28
N PHE A 38 0.00 2.98 5.07
CA PHE A 38 -0.83 3.60 6.11
C PHE A 38 -1.91 2.65 6.62
N LEU A 39 -2.65 1.99 5.71
CA LEU A 39 -3.64 0.97 6.08
C LEU A 39 -3.01 -0.17 6.88
N LYS A 40 -1.84 -0.66 6.44
CA LYS A 40 -1.11 -1.71 7.14
C LYS A 40 -0.66 -1.26 8.52
N MET A 41 -0.07 -0.05 8.63
CA MET A 41 0.34 0.50 9.91
C MET A 41 -0.84 0.69 10.86
N ALA A 42 -1.98 1.19 10.38
CA ALA A 42 -3.18 1.35 11.21
C ALA A 42 -3.63 0.01 11.82
N LYS A 43 -3.58 -1.08 11.05
CA LYS A 43 -3.83 -2.44 11.57
C LYS A 43 -2.78 -2.87 12.60
N GLU A 44 -1.49 -2.73 12.28
CA GLU A 44 -0.40 -3.16 13.18
C GLU A 44 -0.34 -2.35 14.49
N THR A 45 -0.85 -1.11 14.50
CA THR A 45 -0.92 -0.27 15.70
C THR A 45 -2.28 -0.29 16.39
N GLU A 46 -3.20 -1.17 15.97
CA GLU A 46 -4.58 -1.25 16.51
C GLU A 46 -5.36 0.09 16.41
N MET A 47 -4.99 0.93 15.44
CA MET A 47 -5.62 2.22 15.15
C MET A 47 -6.63 2.14 14.00
N ASP A 48 -6.84 0.96 13.44
CA ASP A 48 -7.81 0.67 12.40
C ASP A 48 -9.25 1.02 12.82
N HIS A 49 -9.54 1.07 14.12
CA HIS A 49 -10.81 1.56 14.68
C HIS A 49 -11.13 3.02 14.33
N GLN A 50 -10.12 3.82 13.94
CA GLN A 50 -10.30 5.19 13.47
C GLN A 50 -10.70 5.26 11.99
N LEU A 51 -10.58 4.13 11.27
CA LEU A 51 -11.01 4.00 9.88
C LEU A 51 -12.45 3.48 9.82
N PRO A 52 -13.22 3.87 8.78
CA PRO A 52 -14.57 3.34 8.57
C PRO A 52 -14.59 1.81 8.56
N GLU A 53 -15.64 1.22 9.13
CA GLU A 53 -15.87 -0.22 9.03
C GLU A 53 -16.06 -0.63 7.56
N GLY A 54 -15.48 -1.77 7.17
CA GLY A 54 -15.52 -2.28 5.80
C GLY A 54 -14.50 -1.63 4.85
N TYR A 55 -13.62 -0.76 5.35
CA TYR A 55 -12.55 -0.10 4.57
C TYR A 55 -11.20 -0.15 5.30
N ARG A 56 -10.88 -1.29 5.89
CA ARG A 56 -9.63 -1.54 6.64
C ARG A 56 -8.70 -2.44 5.86
N TRP A 57 -7.49 -2.64 6.41
CA TRP A 57 -6.52 -3.55 5.82
C TRP A 57 -7.08 -4.97 5.64
N ASP A 58 -7.81 -5.48 6.63
CA ASP A 58 -8.41 -6.82 6.56
C ASP A 58 -9.44 -6.95 5.43
N ASP A 59 -10.25 -5.91 5.23
CA ASP A 59 -11.23 -5.86 4.16
C ASP A 59 -10.54 -5.84 2.78
N LEU A 60 -9.41 -5.14 2.66
CA LEU A 60 -8.60 -5.14 1.44
C LEU A 60 -7.89 -6.48 1.20
N GLU A 61 -7.35 -7.10 2.25
CA GLU A 61 -6.63 -8.38 2.21
C GLU A 61 -7.56 -9.56 1.91
N ALA A 62 -8.86 -9.43 2.22
CA ALA A 62 -9.87 -10.45 1.94
C ALA A 62 -10.22 -10.64 0.45
N HIS A 63 -9.87 -9.68 -0.41
CA HIS A 63 -10.13 -9.73 -1.85
C HIS A 63 -8.85 -10.10 -2.63
N GLU A 64 -9.00 -10.75 -3.79
CA GLU A 64 -7.87 -11.14 -4.65
C GLU A 64 -8.03 -10.62 -6.09
N GLY A 65 -6.91 -10.47 -6.79
CA GLY A 65 -6.88 -10.17 -8.22
C GLY A 65 -7.52 -8.82 -8.58
N THR A 66 -8.44 -8.82 -9.56
CA THR A 66 -9.07 -7.59 -10.05
C THR A 66 -10.03 -6.97 -9.03
N GLU A 67 -10.72 -7.81 -8.25
CA GLU A 67 -11.66 -7.37 -7.23
C GLU A 67 -10.95 -6.59 -6.13
N GLN A 68 -9.74 -7.03 -5.74
CA GLN A 68 -8.89 -6.31 -4.80
C GLN A 68 -8.51 -4.90 -5.28
N LEU A 69 -8.19 -4.75 -6.57
CA LEU A 69 -7.85 -3.45 -7.16
C LEU A 69 -9.08 -2.52 -7.21
N GLU A 70 -10.26 -3.05 -7.52
CA GLU A 70 -11.49 -2.27 -7.53
C GLU A 70 -11.89 -1.83 -6.12
N PHE A 71 -11.80 -2.74 -5.14
CA PHE A 71 -12.01 -2.43 -3.74
C PHE A 71 -11.05 -1.34 -3.25
N TYR A 72 -9.76 -1.49 -3.52
CA TYR A 72 -8.74 -0.48 -3.19
C TYR A 72 -9.07 0.91 -3.77
N ARG A 73 -9.50 0.96 -5.04
CA ARG A 73 -9.91 2.22 -5.68
C ARG A 73 -11.16 2.83 -5.05
N ASN A 74 -12.08 2.01 -4.56
CA ASN A 74 -13.28 2.50 -3.88
C ASN A 74 -12.98 2.94 -2.45
N LEU A 75 -12.03 2.31 -1.77
CA LEU A 75 -11.54 2.70 -0.45
C LEU A 75 -10.92 4.10 -0.43
N LEU A 76 -10.28 4.51 -1.52
CA LEU A 76 -9.61 5.81 -1.64
C LEU A 76 -10.48 6.94 -2.20
N LYS A 77 -11.74 6.68 -2.54
CA LYS A 77 -12.69 7.68 -3.02
C LYS A 77 -13.45 8.32 -1.86
#